data_AF-A0A2D7WKH8-F1
#
_entry.id   AF-A0A2D7WKH8-F1
#
_cell.length_a   1.000
_cell.length_b   1.000
_cell.length_c   1.000
_cell.angle_alpha   90.00
_cell.angle_beta   90.00
_cell.angle_gamma   90.00
#
_symmetry.space_group_name_H-M   'P 1'
#
loop_
_entity.id
_entity.type
_entity.pdbx_description
1 polymer ?
#
loop_
_entity_poly.entity_id
_entity_poly.type
_entity_poly.pdbx_seq_one_letter_code
_entity_poly.pdbx_strand_id
1 'polypeptide(L)'
;MIVIDAATSARYLEGRKLTVPPQHCVDEALSKDAVARRITKQGALIKDGDLVGVRLNLNVLKSTGVAVHSIHRATNTLGYKANKGFWNGKVLAYAPVVQLRHAYFNVQQSARERIAAGTAYKSPHACIDGELDLVSERRTDGIEVRFNPKDVRFFVDLDNRAVAYAEEVTIIGHRCYARGEIWYYQSIEEAPAQVGDAACAVNWC
;
A
#
# COMPACT_ATOMS: atom_id res chain seq x y z
N MET A 1 -14.53 -4.58 14.42
CA MET A 1 -13.11 -4.20 14.20
C MET A 1 -12.37 -4.37 15.50
N ILE A 2 -11.24 -5.09 15.50
CA ILE A 2 -10.31 -5.10 16.63
C ILE A 2 -9.34 -3.95 16.44
N VAL A 3 -9.08 -3.24 17.54
CA VAL A 3 -8.12 -2.15 17.60
C VAL A 3 -6.99 -2.59 18.54
N ILE A 4 -5.74 -2.46 18.09
CA ILE A 4 -4.58 -2.70 18.93
C ILE A 4 -3.59 -1.55 18.80
N ASP A 5 -2.82 -1.32 19.86
CA ASP A 5 -1.57 -0.56 19.77
C ASP A 5 -0.48 -1.48 19.21
N ALA A 6 0.07 -1.11 18.05
CA ALA A 6 1.14 -1.84 17.39
C ALA A 6 2.30 -2.19 18.33
N ALA A 7 2.72 -1.25 19.19
CA ALA A 7 3.88 -1.41 20.06
C ALA A 7 3.70 -2.52 21.11
N THR A 8 2.45 -2.89 21.41
CA THR A 8 2.12 -3.99 22.34
C THR A 8 2.08 -5.36 21.68
N SER A 9 2.14 -5.41 20.35
CA SER A 9 2.03 -6.66 19.59
C SER A 9 3.34 -7.45 19.63
N ALA A 10 3.24 -8.76 19.86
CA ALA A 10 4.36 -9.69 19.68
C ALA A 10 4.89 -9.76 18.24
N ARG A 11 4.19 -9.14 17.27
CA ARG A 11 4.58 -9.02 15.87
C ARG A 11 5.24 -7.68 15.53
N TYR A 12 5.41 -6.79 16.52
CA TYR A 12 6.16 -5.56 16.32
C TYR A 12 7.62 -5.88 16.03
N LEU A 13 8.12 -5.44 14.88
CA LEU A 13 9.51 -5.61 14.52
C LEU A 13 10.28 -4.36 14.92
N GLU A 14 11.39 -4.53 15.65
CA GLU A 14 12.31 -3.44 15.95
C GLU A 14 13.49 -3.41 14.96
N GLY A 15 13.93 -2.20 14.58
CA GLY A 15 15.29 -2.00 14.05
C GLY A 15 15.64 -2.69 12.73
N ARG A 16 14.65 -3.05 11.88
CA ARG A 16 14.97 -3.60 10.55
C ARG A 16 15.67 -2.55 9.69
N LYS A 17 16.93 -2.81 9.36
CA LYS A 17 17.69 -1.98 8.42
C LYS A 17 17.08 -2.10 7.03
N LEU A 18 16.51 -1.02 6.53
CA LEU A 18 16.01 -1.00 5.16
C LEU A 18 17.14 -0.97 4.15
N THR A 19 17.04 -1.85 3.16
CA THR A 19 17.73 -1.66 1.90
C THR A 19 16.87 -0.76 1.01
N VAL A 20 17.05 0.55 1.15
CA VAL A 20 16.48 1.51 0.20
C VAL A 20 17.37 1.50 -1.05
N PRO A 21 16.80 1.38 -2.26
CA PRO A 21 17.58 1.59 -3.48
C PRO A 21 18.26 2.96 -3.45
N PRO A 22 19.56 3.05 -3.80
CA PRO A 22 20.23 4.34 -3.91
C PRO A 22 19.47 5.28 -4.86
N GLN A 23 19.46 6.58 -4.58
CA GLN A 23 18.67 7.55 -5.35
C GLN A 23 19.03 7.52 -6.84
N HIS A 24 20.30 7.40 -7.20
CA HIS A 24 20.72 7.31 -8.60
C HIS A 24 20.13 6.09 -9.33
N CYS A 25 19.98 4.94 -8.65
CA CYS A 25 19.31 3.76 -9.22
C CYS A 25 17.82 4.02 -9.45
N VAL A 26 17.17 4.75 -8.55
CA VAL A 26 15.77 5.15 -8.68
C VAL A 26 15.59 6.09 -9.87
N ASP A 27 16.45 7.11 -9.98
CA ASP A 27 16.41 8.08 -11.07
C ASP A 27 16.64 7.41 -12.44
N GLU A 28 17.63 6.51 -12.51
CA GLU A 28 17.89 5.72 -13.71
C GLU A 28 16.69 4.83 -14.06
N ALA A 29 16.09 4.15 -13.09
CA ALA A 29 14.92 3.30 -13.31
C ALA A 29 13.71 4.09 -13.83
N LEU A 30 13.44 5.26 -13.24
CA LEU A 30 12.36 6.16 -13.69
C LEU A 30 12.65 6.76 -15.06
N SER A 31 13.93 7.00 -15.40
CA SER A 31 14.33 7.50 -16.73
C SER A 31 14.05 6.47 -17.84
N LYS A 32 14.07 5.17 -17.54
CA LYS A 32 13.82 4.10 -18.51
C LYS A 32 12.33 3.91 -18.83
N ASP A 33 11.43 4.27 -17.91
CA ASP A 33 9.97 4.17 -18.11
C ASP A 33 9.37 5.44 -18.72
N ALA A 34 8.74 5.32 -19.90
CA ALA A 34 8.22 6.48 -20.64
C ALA A 34 7.10 7.23 -19.90
N VAL A 35 6.27 6.51 -19.13
CA VAL A 35 5.19 7.10 -18.35
C VAL A 35 5.76 7.85 -17.15
N ALA A 36 6.73 7.25 -16.46
CA ALA A 36 7.44 7.86 -15.34
C ALA A 36 8.19 9.13 -15.76
N ARG A 37 8.91 9.12 -16.88
CA ARG A 37 9.54 10.32 -17.46
C ARG A 37 8.52 11.45 -17.65
N ARG A 38 7.38 11.13 -18.29
CA ARG A 38 6.32 12.12 -18.58
C ARG A 38 5.74 12.73 -17.30
N ILE A 39 5.48 11.91 -16.28
CA ILE A 39 4.92 12.38 -15.00
C ILE A 39 5.95 13.20 -14.23
N THR A 40 7.20 12.75 -14.16
CA THR A 40 8.28 13.48 -13.48
C THR A 40 8.48 14.86 -14.08
N LYS A 41 8.41 14.99 -15.42
CA LYS A 41 8.46 16.27 -16.13
C LYS A 41 7.30 17.22 -15.79
N GLN A 42 6.14 16.70 -15.39
CA GLN A 42 5.01 17.56 -14.95
C GLN A 42 5.30 18.25 -13.62
N GLY A 43 6.26 17.76 -12.83
CA GLY A 43 6.70 18.42 -11.60
C GLY A 43 5.57 18.71 -10.63
N ALA A 44 4.63 17.77 -10.47
CA ALA A 44 3.47 17.99 -9.60
C ALA A 44 3.95 18.28 -8.18
N LEU A 45 3.52 19.40 -7.62
CA LEU A 45 3.80 19.75 -6.24
C LEU A 45 2.96 18.87 -5.33
N ILE A 46 3.62 18.10 -4.47
CA ILE A 46 3.03 17.36 -3.35
C ILE A 46 3.47 18.01 -2.05
N LYS A 47 2.58 18.04 -1.07
CA LYS A 47 2.81 18.67 0.24
C LYS A 47 2.55 17.67 1.36
N ASP A 48 3.15 17.94 2.52
CA ASP A 48 2.78 17.23 3.75
C ASP A 48 1.28 17.40 4.01
N GLY A 49 0.61 16.33 4.45
CA GLY A 49 -0.83 16.27 4.66
C GLY A 49 -1.67 16.07 3.40
N ASP A 50 -1.09 16.05 2.19
CA ASP A 50 -1.86 15.75 0.98
C ASP A 50 -2.46 14.34 1.06
N LEU A 51 -3.77 14.22 0.82
CA LEU A 51 -4.44 12.93 0.74
C LEU A 51 -4.04 12.21 -0.57
N VAL A 52 -3.42 11.05 -0.43
CA VAL A 52 -2.83 10.29 -1.55
C VAL A 52 -3.04 8.79 -1.43
N GLY A 53 -2.93 8.10 -2.56
CA GLY A 53 -2.91 6.64 -2.63
C GLY A 53 -1.55 6.13 -3.09
N VAL A 54 -1.00 5.14 -2.41
CA VAL A 54 0.35 4.62 -2.69
C VAL A 54 0.27 3.20 -3.22
N ARG A 55 1.00 2.95 -4.31
CA ARG A 55 1.03 1.64 -4.98
C ARG A 55 2.43 1.32 -5.47
N LEU A 56 2.81 0.05 -5.39
CA LEU A 56 4.03 -0.43 -6.03
C LEU A 56 3.91 -0.34 -7.55
N ASN A 57 4.88 0.31 -8.21
CA ASN A 57 4.91 0.43 -9.65
C ASN A 57 5.49 -0.84 -10.29
N LEU A 58 4.61 -1.81 -10.57
CA LEU A 58 5.01 -3.09 -11.18
C LEU A 58 5.64 -2.96 -12.57
N ASN A 59 5.40 -1.87 -13.30
CA ASN A 59 6.02 -1.69 -14.62
C ASN A 59 7.51 -1.38 -14.45
N VAL A 60 7.84 -0.40 -13.60
CA VAL A 60 9.23 -0.03 -13.29
C VAL A 60 9.95 -1.20 -12.64
N LEU A 61 9.32 -1.88 -11.67
CA LEU A 61 9.93 -3.04 -11.02
C LEU A 61 10.28 -4.15 -12.03
N LYS A 62 9.35 -4.52 -12.91
CA LYS A 62 9.58 -5.60 -13.89
C LYS A 62 10.64 -5.26 -14.92
N SER A 63 10.74 -4.00 -15.35
CA SER A 63 11.70 -3.59 -16.38
C SER A 63 13.08 -3.24 -15.85
N THR A 64 13.20 -2.89 -14.56
CA THR A 64 14.46 -2.36 -14.00
C THR A 64 14.97 -3.13 -12.77
N GLY A 65 14.13 -3.96 -12.14
CA GLY A 65 14.42 -4.58 -10.86
C GLY A 65 14.33 -3.63 -9.65
N VAL A 66 14.10 -2.34 -9.86
CA VAL A 66 14.04 -1.34 -8.79
C VAL A 66 12.59 -1.14 -8.34
N ALA A 67 12.35 -1.36 -7.03
CA ALA A 67 11.05 -1.12 -6.43
C ALA A 67 10.84 0.39 -6.18
N VAL A 68 9.84 0.96 -6.84
CA VAL A 68 9.43 2.36 -6.67
C VAL A 68 7.91 2.42 -6.52
N HIS A 69 7.44 3.30 -5.65
CA HIS A 69 6.01 3.52 -5.44
C HIS A 69 5.54 4.69 -6.28
N SER A 70 4.40 4.53 -6.92
CA SER A 70 3.62 5.62 -7.49
C SER A 70 2.70 6.21 -6.44
N ILE A 71 2.75 7.54 -6.29
CA ILE A 71 1.88 8.32 -5.40
C ILE A 71 0.74 8.89 -6.25
N HIS A 72 -0.50 8.59 -5.87
CA HIS A 72 -1.71 8.90 -6.61
C HIS A 72 -2.52 9.99 -5.94
N ARG A 73 -3.09 10.89 -6.75
CA ARG A 73 -4.08 11.86 -6.29
C ARG A 73 -5.31 11.14 -5.72
N ALA A 74 -5.78 11.58 -4.57
CA ALA A 74 -7.08 11.16 -4.04
C ALA A 74 -8.20 11.37 -5.07
N THR A 75 -9.08 10.38 -5.21
CA THR A 75 -10.26 10.41 -6.10
C THR A 75 -11.55 10.71 -5.35
N ASN A 76 -11.50 10.72 -4.03
CA ASN A 76 -12.60 11.02 -3.12
C ASN A 76 -12.02 11.45 -1.77
N THR A 77 -12.84 11.98 -0.87
CA THR A 77 -12.40 12.50 0.43
C THR A 77 -12.81 11.62 1.62
N LEU A 78 -13.73 10.67 1.43
CA LEU A 78 -14.27 9.83 2.50
C LEU A 78 -14.45 8.36 2.12
N GLY A 79 -14.68 8.08 0.83
CA GLY A 79 -14.91 6.72 0.36
C GLY A 79 -13.73 5.77 0.62
N TYR A 80 -12.50 6.26 0.63
CA TYR A 80 -11.32 5.46 0.95
C TYR A 80 -11.36 4.87 2.37
N LYS A 81 -12.10 5.49 3.31
CA LYS A 81 -12.33 4.94 4.66
C LYS A 81 -13.30 3.75 4.66
N ALA A 82 -13.99 3.52 3.55
CA ALA A 82 -14.98 2.46 3.35
C ALA A 82 -14.63 1.59 2.13
N ASN A 83 -13.34 1.30 1.93
CA ASN A 83 -12.83 0.47 0.84
C ASN A 83 -13.25 0.95 -0.57
N LYS A 84 -13.28 2.28 -0.78
CA LYS A 84 -13.32 2.92 -2.12
C LYS A 84 -12.03 3.72 -2.34
N GLY A 85 -10.92 3.00 -2.35
CA GLY A 85 -9.57 3.55 -2.39
C GLY A 85 -9.21 4.29 -3.69
N PHE A 86 -8.02 4.89 -3.71
CA PHE A 86 -7.58 5.78 -4.79
C PHE A 86 -6.90 5.05 -5.96
N TRP A 87 -7.24 3.78 -6.19
CA TRP A 87 -6.63 2.95 -7.23
C TRP A 87 -6.79 3.51 -8.67
N ASN A 88 -7.76 4.39 -8.92
CA ASN A 88 -7.93 5.08 -10.21
C ASN A 88 -7.35 6.50 -10.22
N GLY A 89 -6.66 6.93 -9.16
CA GLY A 89 -6.07 8.26 -9.06
C GLY A 89 -4.98 8.50 -10.10
N LYS A 90 -4.85 9.75 -10.55
CA LYS A 90 -3.73 10.16 -11.41
C LYS A 90 -2.43 10.10 -10.60
N VAL A 91 -1.37 9.52 -11.17
CA VAL A 91 -0.03 9.56 -10.55
C VAL A 91 0.46 11.01 -10.48
N LEU A 92 0.96 11.41 -9.31
CA LEU A 92 1.56 12.72 -9.04
C LEU A 92 3.08 12.64 -9.01
N ALA A 93 3.61 11.64 -8.31
CA ALA A 93 5.03 11.50 -8.05
C ALA A 93 5.44 10.03 -7.87
N TYR A 94 6.73 9.81 -7.72
CA TYR A 94 7.33 8.52 -7.42
C TYR A 94 8.29 8.63 -6.24
N ALA A 95 8.34 7.60 -5.40
CA ALA A 95 9.30 7.53 -4.31
C ALA A 95 9.66 6.08 -3.96
N PRO A 96 10.92 5.78 -3.60
CA PRO A 96 11.31 4.44 -3.15
C PRO A 96 10.72 4.09 -1.77
N VAL A 97 10.50 5.11 -0.94
CA VAL A 97 9.90 5.01 0.40
C VAL A 97 8.83 6.08 0.52
N VAL A 98 7.65 5.71 1.03
CA VAL A 98 6.55 6.65 1.31
C VAL A 98 6.08 6.46 2.75
N GLN A 99 5.83 7.56 3.45
CA GLN A 99 5.20 7.54 4.76
C GLN A 99 3.82 8.13 4.67
N LEU A 100 2.86 7.49 5.32
CA LEU A 100 1.48 7.96 5.41
C LEU A 100 1.04 8.02 6.87
N ARG A 101 0.21 9.01 7.17
CA ARG A 101 -0.62 9.09 8.37
C ARG A 101 -2.06 8.68 8.04
N HIS A 102 -2.76 8.12 9.01
CA HIS A 102 -4.16 7.69 8.90
C HIS A 102 -4.42 6.82 7.66
N ALA A 103 -3.62 5.76 7.53
CA ALA A 103 -3.55 4.95 6.33
C ALA A 103 -4.60 3.83 6.32
N TYR A 104 -5.43 3.79 5.29
CA TYR A 104 -6.40 2.74 5.02
C TYR A 104 -5.88 1.78 3.95
N PHE A 105 -6.05 0.49 4.20
CA PHE A 105 -5.55 -0.60 3.36
C PHE A 105 -6.65 -1.10 2.41
N ASN A 106 -6.72 -0.49 1.24
CA ASN A 106 -7.86 -0.65 0.34
C ASN A 106 -7.58 -1.63 -0.80
N VAL A 107 -8.54 -2.54 -1.03
CA VAL A 107 -8.49 -3.54 -2.09
C VAL A 107 -9.82 -3.56 -2.85
N GLN A 108 -9.77 -3.28 -4.16
CA GLN A 108 -10.89 -3.48 -5.07
C GLN A 108 -11.12 -4.98 -5.30
N GLN A 109 -12.09 -5.56 -4.59
CA GLN A 109 -12.32 -7.01 -4.54
C GLN A 109 -12.56 -7.64 -5.92
N SER A 110 -13.36 -7.00 -6.79
CA SER A 110 -13.62 -7.52 -8.14
C SER A 110 -12.37 -7.55 -9.04
N ALA A 111 -11.44 -6.62 -8.87
CA ALA A 111 -10.19 -6.61 -9.61
C ALA A 111 -9.18 -7.60 -9.03
N ARG A 112 -9.13 -7.75 -7.70
CA ARG A 112 -8.38 -8.83 -7.04
C ARG A 112 -8.85 -10.19 -7.53
N GLU A 113 -10.16 -10.41 -7.58
CA GLU A 113 -10.75 -11.71 -7.93
C GLU A 113 -10.34 -12.14 -9.34
N ARG A 114 -10.43 -11.25 -10.32
CA ARG A 114 -9.99 -11.54 -11.68
C ARG A 114 -8.51 -11.91 -11.75
N ILE A 115 -7.67 -11.30 -10.91
CA ILE A 115 -6.24 -11.63 -10.84
C ILE A 115 -6.02 -12.99 -10.18
N ALA A 116 -6.72 -13.27 -9.08
CA ALA A 116 -6.63 -14.53 -8.35
C ALA A 116 -7.10 -15.72 -9.19
N ALA A 117 -8.22 -15.56 -9.92
CA ALA A 117 -8.76 -16.54 -10.86
C ALA A 117 -7.96 -16.67 -12.17
N GLY A 118 -6.94 -15.84 -12.38
CA GLY A 118 -6.13 -15.85 -13.60
C GLY A 118 -6.80 -15.27 -14.85
N THR A 119 -7.99 -14.65 -14.72
CA THR A 119 -8.71 -14.02 -15.83
C THR A 119 -8.21 -12.60 -16.16
N ALA A 120 -7.36 -12.03 -15.31
CA ALA A 120 -6.62 -10.80 -15.58
C ALA A 120 -5.17 -10.89 -15.08
N TYR A 121 -4.22 -10.40 -15.88
CA TYR A 121 -2.80 -10.41 -15.50
C TYR A 121 -2.41 -9.21 -14.61
N LYS A 122 -3.07 -8.07 -14.79
CA LYS A 122 -2.85 -6.83 -14.02
C LYS A 122 -4.08 -5.93 -14.08
N SER A 123 -4.45 -5.36 -12.93
CA SER A 123 -5.46 -4.30 -12.84
C SER A 123 -5.12 -3.40 -11.64
N PRO A 124 -5.43 -2.10 -11.64
CA PRO A 124 -5.49 -1.31 -10.41
C PRO A 124 -6.42 -1.99 -9.40
N HIS A 125 -5.92 -2.37 -8.22
CA HIS A 125 -6.77 -3.05 -7.23
C HIS A 125 -6.34 -2.78 -5.79
N ALA A 126 -5.06 -2.80 -5.48
CA ALA A 126 -4.56 -2.53 -4.13
C ALA A 126 -3.94 -1.13 -4.03
N CYS A 127 -4.27 -0.42 -2.95
CA CYS A 127 -3.78 0.92 -2.63
C CYS A 127 -3.74 1.11 -1.11
N ILE A 128 -2.68 1.74 -0.60
CA ILE A 128 -2.66 2.25 0.78
C ILE A 128 -2.94 3.74 0.69
N ASP A 129 -4.05 4.17 1.29
CA ASP A 129 -4.61 5.50 1.11
C ASP A 129 -4.55 6.27 2.43
N GLY A 130 -3.95 7.45 2.44
CA GLY A 130 -3.76 8.24 3.66
C GLY A 130 -3.16 9.60 3.38
N GLU A 131 -2.81 10.32 4.45
CA GLU A 131 -2.19 11.63 4.38
C GLU A 131 -0.68 11.48 4.23
N LEU A 132 -0.09 12.16 3.24
CA LEU A 132 1.34 12.08 2.99
C LEU A 132 2.13 12.69 4.16
N ASP A 133 3.10 11.94 4.67
CA ASP A 133 4.04 12.44 5.68
C ASP A 133 5.42 12.68 5.04
N LEU A 134 5.82 13.95 4.99
CA LEU A 134 7.12 14.39 4.49
C LEU A 134 8.05 14.91 5.60
N VAL A 135 7.54 15.04 6.83
CA VAL A 135 8.25 15.71 7.93
C VAL A 135 8.87 14.70 8.88
N SER A 136 8.17 13.60 9.17
CA SER A 136 8.61 12.60 10.14
C SER A 136 9.82 11.80 9.66
N GLU A 137 10.67 11.38 10.61
CA GLU A 137 11.79 10.51 10.32
C GLU A 137 11.31 9.18 9.72
N ARG A 138 12.02 8.70 8.70
CA ARG A 138 11.70 7.42 8.05
C ARG A 138 12.00 6.26 8.99
N ARG A 139 10.92 5.64 9.48
CA ARG A 139 10.97 4.49 10.40
C ARG A 139 10.50 3.21 9.77
N THR A 140 11.09 2.08 10.16
CA THR A 140 10.71 0.73 9.68
C THR A 140 10.65 -0.33 10.73
N ASP A 141 10.52 0.12 11.95
CA ASP A 141 9.82 -0.64 12.96
C ASP A 141 8.30 -0.57 12.75
N GLY A 142 7.60 -1.53 13.33
CA GLY A 142 6.16 -1.70 13.14
C GLY A 142 5.77 -3.15 12.89
N ILE A 143 4.46 -3.37 12.78
CA ILE A 143 3.90 -4.63 12.29
C ILE A 143 4.09 -4.67 10.77
N GLU A 144 4.74 -5.73 10.28
CA GLU A 144 4.88 -5.96 8.84
C GLU A 144 3.53 -6.33 8.23
N VAL A 145 3.10 -5.55 7.24
CA VAL A 145 1.90 -5.76 6.45
C VAL A 145 2.28 -6.04 5.00
N ARG A 146 1.60 -7.00 4.38
CA ARG A 146 1.84 -7.46 3.01
C ARG A 146 0.54 -7.67 2.24
N PHE A 147 0.67 -7.76 0.93
CA PHE A 147 -0.44 -8.09 0.05
C PHE A 147 0.05 -8.83 -1.20
N ASN A 148 -0.61 -9.95 -1.52
CA ASN A 148 -0.48 -10.65 -2.79
C ASN A 148 -1.89 -11.06 -3.25
N PRO A 149 -2.41 -10.53 -4.38
CA PRO A 149 -3.79 -10.80 -4.81
C PRO A 149 -4.05 -12.28 -5.09
N LYS A 150 -3.02 -13.08 -5.37
CA LYS A 150 -3.17 -14.53 -5.58
C LYS A 150 -3.35 -15.32 -4.28
N ASP A 151 -2.87 -14.78 -3.16
CA ASP A 151 -2.81 -15.51 -1.90
C ASP A 151 -3.85 -14.98 -0.91
N VAL A 152 -4.08 -13.66 -0.91
CA VAL A 152 -4.94 -12.97 0.06
C VAL A 152 -5.88 -12.00 -0.64
N ARG A 153 -6.99 -11.65 0.02
CA ARG A 153 -7.98 -10.67 -0.48
C ARG A 153 -7.91 -9.30 0.21
N PHE A 154 -7.13 -9.19 1.28
CA PHE A 154 -6.83 -7.96 2.01
C PHE A 154 -5.34 -7.83 2.24
N PHE A 155 -4.90 -6.63 2.60
CA PHE A 155 -3.60 -6.48 3.26
C PHE A 155 -3.65 -7.23 4.58
N VAL A 156 -2.58 -7.98 4.87
CA VAL A 156 -2.52 -8.84 6.06
C VAL A 156 -1.19 -8.68 6.77
N ASP A 157 -1.20 -8.95 8.07
CA ASP A 157 0.03 -9.13 8.84
C ASP A 157 0.70 -10.50 8.57
N LEU A 158 1.74 -10.83 9.35
CA LEU A 158 2.44 -12.11 9.24
C LEU A 158 1.59 -13.33 9.62
N ASP A 159 0.52 -13.14 10.39
CA ASP A 159 -0.44 -14.17 10.81
C ASP A 159 -1.66 -14.24 9.89
N ASN A 160 -1.61 -13.61 8.71
CA ASN A 160 -2.74 -13.48 7.77
C ASN A 160 -3.96 -12.72 8.33
N ARG A 161 -3.79 -11.93 9.40
CA ARG A 161 -4.88 -11.13 9.95
C ARG A 161 -5.14 -9.91 9.07
N ALA A 162 -6.38 -9.69 8.66
CA ALA A 162 -6.74 -8.64 7.71
C ALA A 162 -6.68 -7.24 8.34
N VAL A 163 -5.78 -6.41 7.84
CA VAL A 163 -5.55 -5.03 8.29
C VAL A 163 -6.45 -4.09 7.51
N ALA A 164 -7.20 -3.25 8.22
CA ALA A 164 -8.08 -2.23 7.65
C ALA A 164 -7.42 -0.84 7.68
N TYR A 165 -6.74 -0.51 8.78
CA TYR A 165 -6.20 0.82 9.05
C TYR A 165 -4.94 0.76 9.91
N ALA A 166 -4.09 1.76 9.79
CA ALA A 166 -3.03 2.09 10.75
C ALA A 166 -2.82 3.60 10.86
N GLU A 167 -2.48 4.09 12.05
CA GLU A 167 -2.17 5.50 12.29
C GLU A 167 -0.97 5.97 11.48
N GLU A 168 0.07 5.16 11.39
CA GLU A 168 1.26 5.46 10.59
C GLU A 168 1.70 4.24 9.80
N VAL A 169 2.13 4.47 8.55
CA VAL A 169 2.66 3.42 7.69
C VAL A 169 3.89 3.91 6.95
N THR A 170 4.96 3.11 6.98
CA THR A 170 6.09 3.26 6.05
C THR A 170 6.04 2.17 4.99
N ILE A 171 6.01 2.58 3.73
CA ILE A 171 5.87 1.71 2.56
C ILE A 171 7.20 1.64 1.83
N ILE A 172 7.73 0.43 1.64
CA ILE A 172 9.00 0.19 0.95
C ILE A 172 9.05 -1.20 0.30
N GLY A 173 9.55 -1.26 -0.92
CA GLY A 173 9.66 -2.51 -1.67
C GLY A 173 8.30 -3.20 -1.83
N HIS A 174 8.20 -4.42 -1.30
CA HIS A 174 6.98 -5.23 -1.31
C HIS A 174 6.26 -5.26 0.05
N ARG A 175 6.65 -4.37 0.97
CA ARG A 175 6.24 -4.40 2.37
C ARG A 175 5.81 -3.02 2.84
N CYS A 176 5.04 -3.03 3.92
CA CYS A 176 4.76 -1.85 4.70
C CYS A 176 4.86 -2.16 6.18
N TYR A 177 5.22 -1.17 6.98
CA TYR A 177 5.41 -1.27 8.42
C TYR A 177 4.42 -0.33 9.08
N ALA A 178 3.42 -0.91 9.74
CA ALA A 178 2.32 -0.21 10.41
C ALA A 178 2.66 0.05 11.89
N ARG A 179 2.35 1.25 12.37
CA ARG A 179 2.59 1.69 13.75
C ARG A 179 1.38 2.43 14.31
N GLY A 180 1.44 2.69 15.61
CA GLY A 180 0.36 3.33 16.37
C GLY A 180 -0.85 2.41 16.48
N GLU A 181 -2.03 3.00 16.48
CA GLU A 181 -3.28 2.26 16.44
C GLU A 181 -3.46 1.53 15.10
N ILE A 182 -3.72 0.23 15.15
CA ILE A 182 -3.97 -0.63 13.98
C ILE A 182 -5.35 -1.26 14.12
N TRP A 183 -6.14 -1.18 13.05
CA TRP A 183 -7.46 -1.80 13.00
C TRP A 183 -7.42 -3.06 12.14
N TYR A 184 -7.99 -4.12 12.68
CA TYR A 184 -8.19 -5.39 12.02
C TYR A 184 -9.68 -5.67 11.82
N TYR A 185 -10.02 -6.26 10.68
CA TYR A 185 -11.35 -6.84 10.49
C TYR A 185 -11.50 -8.06 11.40
N GLN A 186 -12.61 -8.14 12.16
CA GLN A 186 -12.89 -9.29 13.04
C GLN A 186 -13.60 -10.42 12.33
N SER A 187 -14.29 -10.14 11.22
CA SER A 187 -15.09 -11.15 10.56
C SER A 187 -15.35 -10.82 9.10
N ILE A 188 -15.90 -11.80 8.39
CA ILE A 188 -16.28 -11.65 6.98
C ILE A 188 -17.43 -10.64 6.78
N GLU A 189 -18.30 -10.48 7.78
CA GLU A 189 -19.44 -9.56 7.76
C GLU A 189 -19.00 -8.09 7.89
N GLU A 190 -17.92 -7.83 8.64
CA GLU A 190 -17.37 -6.48 8.78
C GLU A 190 -16.49 -6.10 7.58
N ALA A 191 -15.79 -7.07 7.00
CA ALA A 191 -14.86 -6.84 5.93
C ALA A 191 -15.58 -6.55 4.59
N PRO A 192 -14.92 -5.86 3.65
CA PRO A 192 -15.45 -5.74 2.30
C PRO A 192 -15.83 -7.11 1.73
N ALA A 193 -17.05 -7.18 1.19
CA ALA A 193 -17.64 -8.43 0.72
C ALA A 193 -16.72 -9.15 -0.28
N GLN A 194 -16.66 -10.46 -0.15
CA GLN A 194 -15.98 -11.29 -1.13
C GLN A 194 -16.71 -11.19 -2.47
N VAL A 195 -15.95 -11.12 -3.55
CA VAL A 195 -16.47 -11.21 -4.92
C VAL A 195 -15.84 -12.45 -5.54
N GLY A 196 -16.68 -13.39 -5.99
CA GLY A 196 -16.22 -14.66 -6.55
C GLY A 196 -15.70 -15.64 -5.50
N ASP A 197 -15.07 -16.71 -5.99
CA ASP A 197 -14.74 -17.91 -5.22
C ASP A 197 -13.24 -18.24 -5.22
N ALA A 198 -12.39 -17.38 -5.80
CA ALA A 198 -10.95 -17.65 -5.82
C ALA A 198 -10.38 -17.68 -4.40
N ALA A 199 -9.67 -18.77 -4.09
CA ALA A 199 -9.12 -19.04 -2.78
C ALA A 199 -8.33 -17.86 -2.20
N CYS A 200 -8.41 -17.71 -0.87
CA CYS A 200 -7.62 -16.74 -0.13
C CYS A 200 -7.33 -17.24 1.29
N ALA A 201 -6.15 -16.90 1.81
CA ALA A 201 -5.74 -17.18 3.17
C ALA A 201 -5.90 -15.92 4.03
N VAL A 202 -7.06 -15.74 4.65
CA VAL A 202 -7.30 -14.67 5.61
C VAL A 202 -7.72 -15.30 6.94
N ASN A 203 -7.04 -14.87 8.01
CA ASN A 203 -7.44 -15.19 9.37
C ASN A 203 -8.20 -13.99 9.95
N TRP A 204 -9.26 -14.30 10.67
CA TRP A 204 -10.07 -13.32 11.38
C TRP A 204 -9.52 -13.16 12.80
N CYS A 205 -9.57 -11.93 13.32
CA CYS A 205 -9.08 -11.62 14.67
C CYS A 205 -10.16 -11.84 15.72
#